data_AF-A0A0D3I2M2-F1
#
_entry.id   AF-A0A0D3I2M2-F1
#
_cell.length_a   1.000
_cell.length_b   1.000
_cell.length_c   1.000
_cell.angle_alpha   90.00
_cell.angle_beta   90.00
_cell.angle_gamma   90.00
#
_symmetry.space_group_name_H-M   'P 1'
#
loop_
_entity.id
_entity.type
_entity.pdbx_description
1 polymer ?
#
loop_
_entity_poly.entity_id
_entity_poly.type
_entity_poly.pdbx_seq_one_letter_code
_entity_poly.pdbx_strand_id
1 'polypeptide(L)'
;MRASTQQQRCVAIVDPISTGACVAVEATKRGYAVVAVWSAVVTKDLRNMVPEHAKGLRYHAQVDEGESIEATTQLLRKAAAPHKVDAVICGAETGVELADRLSQRSGLASNGTELGNRRDKHTQQQASRHTCLAYPPSPP
;
A
#
# COMPACT_ATOMS: atom_id res chain seq x y z
N MET A 1 -19.22 -15.57 -24.89
CA MET A 1 -18.93 -15.05 -23.54
C MET A 1 -18.19 -16.16 -22.78
N ARG A 2 -16.88 -16.05 -22.56
CA ARG A 2 -16.15 -17.03 -21.74
C ARG A 2 -16.11 -16.50 -20.31
N ALA A 3 -16.90 -17.08 -19.42
CA ALA A 3 -16.66 -17.00 -17.99
C ALA A 3 -15.41 -17.83 -17.70
N SER A 4 -14.23 -17.21 -17.80
CA SER A 4 -12.99 -17.82 -17.34
C SER A 4 -12.89 -17.65 -15.83
N THR A 5 -13.15 -18.73 -15.09
CA THR A 5 -12.75 -18.95 -13.68
C THR A 5 -11.22 -19.01 -13.54
N GLN A 6 -10.52 -18.05 -14.13
CA GLN A 6 -9.11 -17.83 -13.86
C GLN A 6 -9.04 -17.01 -12.58
N GLN A 7 -8.36 -17.52 -11.56
CA GLN A 7 -7.96 -16.72 -10.41
C GLN A 7 -7.15 -15.53 -10.93
N GLN A 8 -7.79 -14.37 -11.10
CA GLN A 8 -7.05 -13.16 -11.48
C GLN A 8 -6.08 -12.82 -10.35
N ARG A 9 -4.96 -12.21 -10.73
CA ARG A 9 -3.95 -11.73 -9.79
C ARG A 9 -4.49 -10.48 -9.09
N CYS A 10 -4.28 -10.37 -7.79
CA CYS A 10 -4.73 -9.24 -6.99
C CYS A 10 -3.54 -8.43 -6.48
N VAL A 11 -3.69 -7.11 -6.50
CA VAL A 11 -2.74 -6.18 -5.89
C VAL A 11 -3.47 -5.42 -4.78
N ALA A 12 -2.88 -5.42 -3.58
CA ALA A 12 -3.32 -4.58 -2.49
C ALA A 12 -2.57 -3.25 -2.57
N ILE A 13 -3.29 -2.13 -2.54
CA ILE A 13 -2.68 -0.79 -2.51
C ILE A 13 -3.07 -0.13 -1.21
N VAL A 14 -2.07 0.20 -0.40
CA VAL A 14 -2.25 0.83 0.92
C VAL A 14 -2.34 2.32 0.74
N ASP A 15 -3.40 2.93 1.26
CA ASP A 15 -3.70 4.36 1.14
C ASP A 15 -3.58 4.88 -0.29
N PRO A 16 -4.44 4.43 -1.23
CA PRO A 16 -4.44 4.86 -2.62
C PRO A 16 -5.01 6.29 -2.78
N ILE A 17 -4.39 7.26 -2.10
CA ILE A 17 -4.67 8.69 -2.21
C ILE A 17 -3.60 9.37 -3.06
N SER A 18 -3.89 10.57 -3.56
CA SER A 18 -2.99 11.35 -4.41
C SER A 18 -2.45 10.51 -5.58
N THR A 19 -1.14 10.47 -5.78
CA THR A 19 -0.49 9.66 -6.82
C THR A 19 -0.65 8.16 -6.62
N GLY A 20 -0.93 7.68 -5.40
CA GLY A 20 -1.22 6.27 -5.13
C GLY A 20 -2.47 5.76 -5.87
N ALA A 21 -3.45 6.64 -6.10
CA ALA A 21 -4.62 6.31 -6.90
C ALA A 21 -4.27 6.04 -8.37
N CYS A 22 -3.21 6.66 -8.89
CA CYS A 22 -2.73 6.42 -10.27
C CYS A 22 -2.19 4.99 -10.40
N VAL A 23 -1.49 4.49 -9.38
CA VAL A 23 -1.02 3.09 -9.33
C VAL A 23 -2.21 2.13 -9.39
N ALA A 24 -3.30 2.46 -8.69
CA ALA A 24 -4.51 1.67 -8.70
C ALA A 24 -5.20 1.64 -10.07
N VAL A 25 -5.32 2.80 -10.74
CA VAL A 25 -5.82 2.90 -12.12
C VAL A 25 -5.00 2.02 -13.05
N GLU A 26 -3.68 2.11 -12.96
CA GLU A 26 -2.73 1.40 -13.80
C GLU A 26 -2.70 -0.12 -13.53
N ALA A 27 -2.93 -0.55 -12.29
CA ALA A 27 -3.11 -1.96 -11.96
C ALA A 27 -4.41 -2.52 -12.55
N THR A 28 -5.53 -1.78 -12.41
CA THR A 28 -6.82 -2.17 -13.00
C THR A 28 -6.75 -2.26 -14.52
N LYS A 29 -6.11 -1.30 -15.21
CA LYS A 29 -5.91 -1.35 -16.67
C LYS A 29 -5.14 -2.59 -17.14
N ARG A 30 -4.24 -3.12 -16.31
CA ARG A 30 -3.48 -4.35 -16.59
C ARG A 30 -4.23 -5.63 -16.24
N GLY A 31 -5.48 -5.53 -15.80
CA GLY A 31 -6.34 -6.68 -15.49
C GLY A 31 -6.10 -7.28 -14.09
N TYR A 32 -5.51 -6.53 -13.17
CA TYR A 32 -5.44 -6.95 -11.76
C TYR A 32 -6.71 -6.58 -11.02
N ALA A 33 -7.16 -7.47 -10.13
CA ALA A 33 -8.08 -7.09 -9.07
C ALA A 33 -7.32 -6.16 -8.09
N VAL A 34 -7.93 -5.04 -7.73
CA VAL A 34 -7.30 -4.06 -6.83
C VAL A 34 -8.08 -3.99 -5.53
N VAL A 35 -7.41 -4.25 -4.40
CA VAL A 35 -7.97 -4.04 -3.06
C VAL A 35 -7.34 -2.80 -2.47
N ALA A 36 -8.15 -1.81 -2.11
CA ALA A 36 -7.68 -0.66 -1.34
C ALA A 36 -7.59 -1.04 0.13
N VAL A 37 -6.42 -0.83 0.74
CA VAL A 37 -6.21 -1.03 2.18
C VAL A 37 -6.02 0.33 2.82
N TRP A 38 -6.85 0.69 3.78
CA TRP A 38 -6.82 2.00 4.43
C TRP A 38 -6.16 1.88 5.79
N SER A 39 -5.06 2.58 6.01
CA SER A 39 -4.42 2.66 7.31
C SER A 39 -5.29 3.42 8.31
N ALA A 40 -5.09 3.15 9.61
CA ALA A 40 -5.82 3.84 10.68
C ALA A 40 -5.55 5.36 10.70
N VAL A 41 -4.46 5.81 10.06
CA VAL A 41 -4.06 7.22 9.95
C VAL A 41 -4.91 7.99 8.93
N VAL A 42 -5.43 7.31 7.91
CA VAL A 42 -6.16 7.96 6.81
C VAL A 42 -7.63 8.16 7.16
N THR A 43 -7.98 9.43 7.38
CA THR A 43 -9.38 9.86 7.59
C THR A 43 -10.21 9.68 6.31
N LYS A 44 -11.53 9.62 6.47
CA LYS A 44 -12.46 9.45 5.33
C LYS A 44 -12.35 10.57 4.30
N ASP A 45 -12.08 11.80 4.74
CA ASP A 45 -11.93 12.96 3.85
C ASP A 45 -10.70 12.82 2.97
N LEU A 46 -9.59 12.33 3.53
CA LEU A 46 -8.35 12.10 2.78
C LEU A 46 -8.51 11.02 1.70
N ARG A 47 -9.40 10.04 1.88
CA ARG A 47 -9.67 8.98 0.88
C ARG A 47 -10.18 9.54 -0.46
N ASN A 48 -10.79 10.72 -0.45
CA ASN A 48 -11.31 11.39 -1.64
C ASN A 48 -10.27 12.27 -2.34
N MET A 49 -9.07 12.45 -1.77
CA MET A 49 -8.00 13.25 -2.36
C MET A 49 -7.31 12.49 -3.50
N VAL A 50 -8.02 12.29 -4.61
CA VAL A 50 -7.51 11.59 -5.79
C VAL A 50 -7.53 12.50 -7.03
N PRO A 51 -6.58 12.33 -7.97
CA PRO A 51 -6.58 13.04 -9.24
C PRO A 51 -7.84 12.76 -10.07
N GLU A 52 -8.21 13.70 -10.94
CA GLU A 52 -9.44 13.62 -11.74
C GLU A 52 -9.59 12.30 -12.52
N HIS A 53 -8.50 11.85 -13.16
CA HIS A 53 -8.49 10.63 -13.96
C HIS A 53 -8.61 9.33 -13.13
N ALA A 54 -8.44 9.41 -11.80
CA ALA A 54 -8.64 8.30 -10.88
C ALA A 54 -10.00 8.36 -10.16
N LYS A 55 -10.75 9.46 -10.32
CA LYS A 55 -12.12 9.55 -9.80
C LYS A 55 -13.01 8.50 -10.48
N GLY A 56 -13.83 7.84 -9.67
CA GLY A 56 -14.70 6.75 -10.14
C GLY A 56 -13.99 5.40 -10.34
N LEU A 57 -12.71 5.28 -9.97
CA LEU A 57 -12.04 3.98 -9.90
C LEU A 57 -12.82 3.03 -8.97
N ARG A 58 -13.16 1.85 -9.48
CA ARG A 58 -13.84 0.80 -8.70
C ARG A 58 -12.83 -0.22 -8.23
N TYR A 59 -12.60 -0.26 -6.93
CA TYR A 59 -11.84 -1.33 -6.29
C TYR A 59 -12.64 -2.63 -6.29
N HIS A 60 -11.93 -3.76 -6.36
CA HIS A 60 -12.51 -5.09 -6.12
C HIS A 60 -13.10 -5.17 -4.71
N ALA A 61 -12.34 -4.67 -3.73
CA ALA A 61 -12.79 -4.53 -2.37
C ALA A 61 -12.01 -3.40 -1.66
N GLN A 62 -12.50 -3.00 -0.49
CA GLN A 62 -11.82 -2.07 0.40
C GLN A 62 -11.75 -2.67 1.79
N VAL A 63 -10.61 -2.49 2.45
CA VAL A 63 -10.33 -3.03 3.79
C VAL A 63 -9.74 -1.93 4.64
N ASP A 64 -10.23 -1.77 5.85
CA ASP A 64 -9.59 -0.92 6.86
C ASP A 64 -8.58 -1.75 7.67
N GLU A 65 -7.50 -1.10 8.11
CA GLU A 65 -6.53 -1.69 9.04
C GLU A 65 -7.24 -2.22 10.29
N GLY A 66 -7.02 -3.50 10.59
CA GLY A 66 -7.55 -4.13 11.79
C GLY A 66 -6.67 -3.88 13.01
N GLU A 67 -7.13 -4.34 14.17
CA GLU A 67 -6.43 -4.17 15.46
C GLU A 67 -5.01 -4.78 15.48
N SER A 68 -4.74 -5.73 14.58
CA SER A 68 -3.43 -6.36 14.43
C SER A 68 -3.08 -6.59 12.96
N ILE A 69 -1.80 -6.87 12.69
CA ILE A 69 -1.35 -7.17 11.33
C ILE A 69 -1.92 -8.52 10.85
N GLU A 70 -2.13 -9.47 11.75
CA GLU A 70 -2.82 -10.74 11.49
C GLU A 70 -4.25 -10.50 11.04
N ALA A 71 -5.00 -9.68 11.79
CA ALA A 71 -6.38 -9.34 11.46
C ALA A 71 -6.46 -8.67 10.09
N THR A 72 -5.58 -7.69 9.84
CA THR A 72 -5.49 -6.99 8.55
C THR A 72 -5.16 -7.95 7.40
N THR A 73 -4.22 -8.88 7.61
CA THR A 73 -3.85 -9.89 6.61
C THR A 73 -5.02 -10.83 6.30
N GLN A 74 -5.79 -11.24 7.31
CA GLN A 74 -6.97 -12.08 7.12
C GLN A 74 -8.09 -11.33 6.38
N LEU A 75 -8.35 -10.08 6.76
CA LEU A 75 -9.33 -9.22 6.07
C LEU A 75 -8.95 -9.02 4.60
N LEU A 76 -7.68 -8.71 4.33
CA LEU A 76 -7.17 -8.58 2.96
C LEU A 76 -7.37 -9.87 2.16
N ARG A 77 -7.00 -11.04 2.71
CA ARG A 77 -7.17 -12.33 2.02
C ARG A 77 -8.63 -12.64 1.72
N LYS A 78 -9.53 -12.35 2.67
CA LYS A 78 -10.99 -12.52 2.49
C LYS A 78 -11.53 -11.58 1.41
N ALA A 79 -11.13 -10.31 1.45
CA ALA A 79 -11.55 -9.29 0.49
C ALA A 79 -11.01 -9.54 -0.93
N ALA A 80 -9.80 -10.09 -1.04
CA ALA A 80 -9.19 -10.45 -2.31
C ALA A 80 -9.83 -11.69 -2.95
N ALA A 81 -10.47 -12.58 -2.18
CA ALA A 81 -11.05 -13.81 -2.71
C ALA A 81 -12.01 -13.55 -3.89
N PRO A 82 -11.99 -14.38 -4.95
CA PRO A 82 -11.20 -15.61 -5.12
C PRO A 82 -9.76 -15.38 -5.64
N HIS A 83 -9.30 -14.13 -5.72
CA HIS A 83 -8.01 -13.75 -6.28
C HIS A 83 -6.86 -13.97 -5.30
N LYS A 84 -5.70 -14.33 -5.83
CA LYS A 84 -4.45 -14.41 -5.06
C LYS A 84 -3.83 -13.02 -4.96
N VAL A 85 -3.50 -12.57 -3.75
CA VAL A 85 -2.72 -11.34 -3.55
C VAL A 85 -1.26 -11.61 -3.92
N ASP A 86 -0.75 -10.92 -4.93
CA ASP A 86 0.63 -11.08 -5.41
C ASP A 86 1.55 -9.94 -5.01
N ALA A 87 0.99 -8.78 -4.66
CA ALA A 87 1.77 -7.63 -4.22
C ALA A 87 0.96 -6.76 -3.25
N VAL A 88 1.70 -6.10 -2.35
CA VAL A 88 1.22 -5.01 -1.51
C VAL A 88 2.06 -3.79 -1.86
N ILE A 89 1.41 -2.71 -2.30
CA ILE A 89 2.08 -1.48 -2.74
C ILE A 89 1.65 -0.35 -1.81
N CYS A 90 2.63 0.41 -1.32
CA CYS A 90 2.37 1.66 -0.62
C CYS A 90 1.95 2.74 -1.64
N GLY A 91 0.73 3.27 -1.49
CA GLY A 91 0.17 4.34 -2.34
C GLY A 91 0.45 5.75 -1.82
N ALA A 92 0.59 5.92 -0.51
CA ALA A 92 0.91 7.19 0.12
C ALA A 92 1.82 7.01 1.34
N GLU A 93 2.50 8.08 1.73
CA GLU A 93 3.46 8.10 2.85
C GLU A 93 2.85 7.59 4.16
N THR A 94 1.56 7.86 4.40
CA THR A 94 0.82 7.35 5.57
C THR A 94 0.79 5.81 5.67
N GLY A 95 0.85 5.13 4.52
CA GLY A 95 0.70 3.68 4.40
C GLY A 95 2.02 2.90 4.36
N VAL A 96 3.18 3.56 4.45
CA VAL A 96 4.50 2.91 4.29
C VAL A 96 4.68 1.76 5.28
N GLU A 97 4.46 2.04 6.57
CA GLU A 97 4.68 1.07 7.64
C GLU A 97 3.70 -0.11 7.54
N LEU A 98 2.43 0.17 7.23
CA LEU A 98 1.41 -0.86 7.04
C LEU A 98 1.73 -1.73 5.82
N ALA A 99 2.18 -1.13 4.70
CA ALA A 99 2.56 -1.87 3.50
C ALA A 99 3.75 -2.82 3.75
N ASP A 100 4.77 -2.37 4.49
CA ASP A 100 5.93 -3.20 4.84
C ASP A 100 5.52 -4.36 5.76
N ARG A 101 4.78 -4.07 6.83
CA ARG A 101 4.28 -5.09 7.76
C ARG A 101 3.40 -6.12 7.05
N LEU A 102 2.51 -5.66 6.16
CA LEU A 102 1.53 -6.51 5.48
C LEU A 102 2.18 -7.38 4.39
N SER A 103 3.12 -6.82 3.62
CA SER A 103 3.90 -7.57 2.62
C SER A 103 4.77 -8.63 3.29
N GLN A 104 5.51 -8.27 4.35
CA GLN A 104 6.35 -9.21 5.10
C GLN A 104 5.51 -10.31 5.75
N ARG A 105 4.40 -9.96 6.43
CA ARG A 105 3.52 -10.94 7.05
C ARG A 105 2.87 -11.89 6.04
N SER A 106 2.62 -11.40 4.83
CA SER A 106 2.04 -12.19 3.74
C SER A 106 3.07 -13.04 2.98
N GLY A 107 4.36 -12.94 3.31
CA GLY A 107 5.43 -13.63 2.59
C GLY A 107 5.63 -13.12 1.16
N LEU A 108 5.27 -11.87 0.89
CA LEU A 108 5.42 -11.22 -0.42
C LEU A 108 6.74 -10.47 -0.50
N ALA A 109 7.11 -10.04 -1.70
CA ALA A 109 8.23 -9.11 -1.89
C ALA A 109 8.00 -7.87 -1.00
N SER A 110 8.97 -7.59 -0.14
CA SER A 110 8.86 -6.59 0.91
C SER A 110 10.19 -5.87 1.07
N ASN A 111 10.12 -4.62 1.50
CA ASN A 111 11.30 -3.90 1.97
C ASN A 111 11.71 -4.31 3.40
N GLY A 112 10.92 -5.17 4.05
CA GLY A 112 11.10 -5.57 5.43
C GLY A 112 10.77 -4.45 6.42
N THR A 113 10.68 -4.82 7.71
CA THR A 113 10.44 -3.89 8.82
C THR A 113 11.70 -3.66 9.66
N GLU A 114 12.86 -4.16 9.23
CA GLU A 114 14.09 -4.20 10.04
C GLU A 114 14.68 -2.82 10.31
N LEU A 115 14.50 -1.86 9.39
CA LEU A 115 14.98 -0.49 9.52
C LEU A 115 14.01 0.44 10.29
N GLY A 116 12.93 -0.11 10.88
CA GLY A 116 11.96 0.67 11.66
C GLY A 116 11.17 1.68 10.84
N ASN A 117 10.78 2.83 11.44
CA ASN A 117 9.96 3.85 10.81
C ASN A 117 10.73 4.60 9.71
N ARG A 118 10.65 4.10 8.47
CA ARG A 118 11.29 4.70 7.29
C ARG A 118 10.69 6.05 6.87
N ARG A 119 9.67 6.55 7.57
CA ARG A 119 9.14 7.91 7.42
C ARG A 119 9.86 8.93 8.31
N ASP A 120 10.58 8.45 9.32
CA ASP A 120 11.24 9.33 10.26
C ASP A 120 12.46 10.02 9.63
N LYS A 121 12.37 11.34 9.51
CA LYS A 121 13.40 12.18 8.89
C LYS A 121 14.72 12.11 9.65
N HIS A 122 14.70 11.94 10.97
CA HIS A 122 15.90 11.83 11.79
C HIS A 122 16.59 10.47 11.56
N THR A 123 15.84 9.37 11.49
CA THR A 123 16.37 8.05 11.12
C THR A 123 16.97 8.06 9.71
N GLN A 124 16.29 8.68 8.74
CA GLN A 124 16.81 8.85 7.37
C GLN A 124 18.11 9.66 7.34
N GLN A 125 18.19 10.73 8.14
CA GLN A 125 19.38 11.56 8.28
C GLN A 125 20.57 10.78 8.83
N GLN A 126 20.36 10.00 9.88
CA GLN A 126 21.42 9.21 10.48
C GLN A 126 21.93 8.15 9.49
N ALA A 127 21.05 7.42 8.82
CA ALA A 127 21.44 6.44 7.81
C ALA A 127 22.24 7.07 6.65
N SER A 128 21.86 8.29 6.23
CA SER A 128 22.58 9.02 5.18
C SER A 128 23.99 9.44 5.60
N ARG A 129 24.19 9.81 6.88
CA ARG A 129 25.51 10.18 7.42
C ARG A 129 26.49 9.01 7.50
N HIS A 130 25.98 7.79 7.66
CA HIS A 130 26.79 6.57 7.68
C HIS A 130 27.14 6.04 6.29
N THR A 131 26.53 6.59 5.25
CA THR A 131 26.89 6.34 3.84
C THR A 131 27.60 7.57 3.29
N CYS A 132 28.45 7.43 2.26
CA CYS A 132 29.20 8.56 1.69
C CYS A 132 28.31 9.52 0.85
N LEU A 133 27.03 9.66 1.22
CA LEU A 133 26.10 10.60 0.60
C LEU A 133 26.20 11.94 1.32
N ALA A 134 26.40 13.03 0.56
CA ALA A 134 26.36 14.37 1.11
C ALA A 134 24.96 14.68 1.66
N TYR A 135 24.87 15.12 2.93
CA TYR A 135 23.61 15.54 3.55
C TYR A 135 23.73 16.98 4.10
N PRO A 136 22.80 17.90 3.79
CA PRO A 136 22.84 19.27 4.28
C PRO A 136 22.61 19.33 5.81
N PRO A 137 23.24 20.25 6.54
CA PRO A 137 23.06 20.36 7.98
C PRO A 137 21.59 20.64 8.34
N SER A 138 21.12 20.05 9.45
CA SER A 138 19.78 20.28 9.97
C SER A 138 19.63 21.74 10.41
N PRO A 139 18.47 22.40 10.17
CA PRO A 139 18.24 23.76 10.66
C PRO A 139 18.30 23.79 12.20
N PRO A 140 18.73 24.93 12.79
CA PRO A 140 18.86 25.08 14.24
C PRO A 140 17.53 24.97 14.98
#